data_AF-A0A923I8Z2-F1
#
_entry.id   AF-A0A923I8Z2-F1
#
_cell.length_a   1.000
_cell.length_b   1.000
_cell.length_c   1.000
_cell.angle_alpha   90.00
_cell.angle_beta   90.00
_cell.angle_gamma   90.00
#
_symmetry.space_group_name_H-M   'P 1'
#
loop_
_entity.id
_entity.type
_entity.pdbx_description
1 polymer ?
#
loop_
_entity_poly.entity_id
_entity_poly.type
_entity_poly.pdbx_seq_one_letter_code
_entity_poly.pdbx_strand_id
1 'polypeptide(L)'
;MTREEYIKAILRAARLPRSVKRRLRADLLTDVNARLDSGETMEQVAAAMGKPAEVAAELSENYAPRPRTRGEKLLLAAIVLLAALLLGVLGWQLVYSTLLGDLLSLLAGSGAPAGGFGGAGVIGGADGPTAIYISAAPGLWALAAPLTLLVLLTVCAALYLRARKRP
;
A
#
# COMPACT_ATOMS: atom_id res chain seq x y z
N MET A 1 7.88 -14.26 -40.63
CA MET A 1 7.76 -13.71 -39.25
C MET A 1 7.54 -14.90 -38.32
N THR A 2 8.25 -15.00 -37.20
CA THR A 2 8.05 -16.14 -36.29
C THR A 2 6.79 -15.93 -35.41
N ARG A 3 6.19 -17.03 -34.93
CA ARG A 3 4.99 -16.98 -34.06
C ARG A 3 5.19 -16.09 -32.83
N GLU A 4 6.38 -16.15 -32.25
CA GLU A 4 6.73 -15.40 -31.04
C GLU A 4 6.88 -13.90 -31.33
N GLU A 5 7.45 -13.54 -32.49
CA GLU A 5 7.53 -12.15 -32.94
C GLU A 5 6.14 -11.56 -33.20
N TYR A 6 5.23 -12.34 -33.79
CA TYR A 6 3.85 -11.92 -34.05
C TYR A 6 3.09 -11.61 -32.75
N ILE A 7 3.13 -12.54 -31.80
CA ILE A 7 2.47 -12.36 -30.48
C ILE A 7 3.13 -11.23 -29.69
N LYS A 8 4.46 -11.10 -29.76
CA LYS A 8 5.18 -10.00 -29.10
C LYS A 8 4.80 -8.64 -29.69
N ALA A 9 4.57 -8.55 -31.01
CA ALA A 9 4.08 -7.34 -31.66
C ALA A 9 2.67 -6.97 -31.17
N ILE A 10 1.75 -7.92 -31.09
CA ILE A 10 0.39 -7.72 -30.54
C ILE A 10 0.48 -7.21 -29.09
N LEU A 11 1.22 -7.90 -28.23
CA LEU A 11 1.32 -7.52 -26.81
C LEU A 11 2.08 -6.21 -26.57
N ARG A 12 2.96 -5.81 -27.49
CA ARG A 12 3.66 -4.52 -27.43
C ARG A 12 2.73 -3.38 -27.81
N ALA A 13 1.90 -3.58 -28.84
CA ALA A 13 0.91 -2.61 -29.28
C ALA A 13 -0.28 -2.49 -28.30
N ALA A 14 -0.65 -3.57 -27.61
CA ALA A 14 -1.78 -3.57 -26.67
C ALA A 14 -1.47 -2.75 -25.40
N ARG A 15 -2.30 -1.74 -25.08
CA ARG A 15 -2.20 -0.92 -23.86
C ARG A 15 -2.80 -1.62 -22.63
N LEU A 16 -2.21 -2.76 -22.23
CA LEU A 16 -2.72 -3.62 -21.17
C LEU A 16 -1.78 -3.74 -19.95
N PRO A 17 -2.31 -3.99 -18.74
CA PRO A 17 -1.49 -4.28 -17.57
C PRO A 17 -0.72 -5.61 -17.72
N ARG A 18 0.47 -5.70 -17.11
CA ARG A 18 1.39 -6.85 -17.25
C ARG A 18 0.77 -8.22 -16.90
N SER A 19 -0.16 -8.25 -15.95
CA SER A 19 -0.86 -9.49 -15.54
C SER A 19 -1.75 -10.04 -16.66
N VAL A 20 -2.48 -9.16 -17.36
CA VAL A 20 -3.36 -9.54 -18.48
C VAL A 20 -2.52 -9.93 -19.68
N LYS A 21 -1.46 -9.17 -20.01
CA LYS A 21 -0.53 -9.52 -21.09
C LYS A 21 0.07 -10.93 -20.94
N ARG A 22 0.37 -11.36 -19.71
CA ARG A 22 0.94 -12.70 -19.47
C ARG A 22 -0.06 -13.82 -19.75
N ARG A 23 -1.31 -13.68 -19.30
CA ARG A 23 -2.37 -14.65 -19.56
C ARG A 23 -2.64 -14.75 -21.06
N LEU A 24 -2.81 -13.59 -21.66
CA LEU A 24 -3.12 -13.48 -23.06
C LEU A 24 -2.00 -14.00 -23.98
N ARG A 25 -0.74 -13.85 -23.56
CA ARG A 25 0.40 -14.48 -24.25
C ARG A 25 0.27 -16.00 -24.32
N ALA A 26 -0.13 -16.62 -23.21
CA ALA A 26 -0.29 -18.07 -23.15
C ALA A 26 -1.45 -18.50 -24.04
N ASP A 27 -2.60 -17.83 -23.94
CA ASP A 27 -3.79 -18.14 -24.76
C ASP A 27 -3.50 -17.99 -26.26
N LEU A 28 -2.85 -16.89 -26.67
CA LEU A 28 -2.47 -16.66 -28.08
C LEU A 28 -1.44 -17.68 -28.57
N LEU A 29 -0.49 -18.11 -27.71
CA LEU A 29 0.47 -19.15 -28.08
C LEU A 29 -0.23 -20.49 -28.27
N THR A 30 -1.19 -20.83 -27.41
CA THR A 30 -1.98 -22.05 -27.52
C THR A 30 -2.82 -22.06 -28.80
N ASP A 31 -3.51 -20.95 -29.12
CA ASP A 31 -4.34 -20.86 -30.33
C ASP A 31 -3.51 -20.94 -31.61
N VAL A 32 -2.40 -20.19 -31.69
CA VAL A 32 -1.50 -20.23 -32.86
C VAL A 32 -0.89 -21.62 -33.01
N ASN A 33 -0.49 -22.28 -31.91
CA ASN A 33 0.07 -23.64 -32.00
C ASN A 33 -0.97 -24.65 -32.49
N ALA A 34 -2.22 -24.59 -32.01
CA ALA A 34 -3.27 -25.49 -32.48
C ALA A 34 -3.51 -25.39 -33.99
N ARG A 35 -3.43 -24.17 -34.54
CA ARG A 35 -3.56 -23.94 -35.99
C ARG A 35 -2.34 -24.45 -36.77
N LEU A 36 -1.13 -24.21 -36.26
CA LEU A 36 0.08 -24.78 -36.86
C LEU A 36 0.07 -26.31 -36.85
N ASP A 37 -0.43 -26.93 -35.78
CA ASP A 37 -0.56 -28.38 -35.65
C ASP A 37 -1.61 -28.95 -36.63
N SER A 38 -2.61 -28.16 -37.01
CA SER A 38 -3.57 -28.51 -38.07
C SER A 38 -3.01 -28.35 -39.50
N GLY A 39 -1.76 -27.92 -39.64
CA GLY A 39 -1.06 -27.77 -40.92
C GLY A 39 -1.19 -26.38 -41.57
N GLU A 40 -1.76 -25.39 -40.87
CA GLU A 40 -1.75 -24.00 -41.35
C GLU A 40 -0.33 -23.41 -41.29
N THR A 41 0.03 -22.56 -42.26
CA THR A 41 1.29 -21.81 -42.19
C THR A 41 1.14 -20.54 -41.37
N MET A 42 2.25 -20.00 -40.85
CA MET A 42 2.21 -18.74 -40.08
C MET A 42 1.61 -17.56 -40.86
N GLU A 43 1.76 -17.56 -42.18
CA GLU A 43 1.19 -16.55 -43.07
C GLU A 43 -0.34 -16.67 -43.14
N GLN A 44 -0.87 -17.89 -43.17
CA GLN A 44 -2.31 -18.16 -43.14
C GLN A 44 -2.91 -17.79 -41.77
N VAL A 45 -2.22 -18.15 -40.68
CA VAL A 45 -2.63 -17.78 -39.32
C VAL A 45 -2.64 -16.26 -39.14
N ALA A 46 -1.60 -15.57 -39.61
CA ALA A 46 -1.53 -14.10 -39.53
C ALA A 46 -2.59 -13.41 -40.42
N ALA A 47 -2.91 -13.99 -41.57
CA ALA A 47 -4.00 -13.49 -42.43
C ALA A 47 -5.38 -13.70 -41.78
N ALA A 48 -5.58 -14.84 -41.10
CA ALA A 48 -6.83 -15.17 -40.42
C ALA A 48 -7.04 -14.36 -39.13
N MET A 49 -5.97 -14.12 -38.35
CA MET A 49 -6.04 -13.29 -37.13
C MET A 49 -6.06 -11.79 -37.42
N GLY A 50 -5.54 -11.35 -38.56
CA GLY A 50 -5.45 -9.94 -38.93
C GLY A 50 -4.15 -9.27 -38.48
N LYS A 51 -4.05 -7.95 -38.67
CA LYS A 51 -2.80 -7.25 -38.40
C LYS A 51 -2.54 -7.16 -36.90
N PRO A 52 -1.27 -7.29 -36.44
CA PRO A 52 -0.92 -7.21 -35.02
C PRO A 52 -1.45 -5.96 -34.31
N ALA A 53 -1.50 -4.82 -35.03
CA ALA A 53 -1.96 -3.55 -34.50
C ALA A 53 -3.49 -3.48 -34.34
N GLU A 54 -4.25 -4.09 -35.26
CA GLU A 54 -5.72 -4.12 -35.23
C GLU A 54 -6.18 -5.05 -34.09
N VAL A 55 -5.61 -6.25 -34.01
CA VAL A 55 -5.85 -7.21 -32.92
C VAL A 55 -5.50 -6.61 -31.56
N ALA A 56 -4.37 -5.89 -31.47
CA ALA A 56 -3.98 -5.20 -30.25
C ALA A 56 -4.92 -4.06 -29.84
N ALA A 57 -5.53 -3.37 -30.81
CA ALA A 57 -6.49 -2.30 -30.55
C ALA A 57 -7.79 -2.87 -29.98
N GLU A 58 -8.33 -3.92 -30.60
CA GLU A 58 -9.52 -4.64 -30.12
C GLU A 58 -9.30 -5.20 -28.71
N LEU A 59 -8.12 -5.76 -28.47
CA LEU A 59 -7.71 -6.22 -27.14
C LEU A 59 -7.56 -5.10 -26.12
N SER A 60 -7.06 -3.95 -26.54
CA SER A 60 -6.95 -2.80 -25.65
C SER A 60 -8.30 -2.23 -25.28
N GLU A 61 -9.31 -2.37 -26.14
CA GLU A 61 -10.69 -1.97 -25.89
C GLU A 61 -11.40 -2.97 -24.98
N ASN A 62 -11.32 -4.26 -25.30
CA ASN A 62 -11.95 -5.33 -24.52
C ASN A 62 -11.37 -5.49 -23.10
N TYR A 63 -10.07 -5.22 -22.94
CA TYR A 63 -9.37 -5.33 -21.65
C TYR A 63 -8.91 -3.97 -21.11
N ALA A 64 -9.48 -2.87 -21.61
CA ALA A 64 -9.21 -1.54 -21.13
C ALA A 64 -9.40 -1.51 -19.60
N PRO A 65 -8.43 -0.99 -18.82
CA PRO A 65 -8.65 -0.81 -17.39
C PRO A 65 -9.85 0.10 -17.20
N ARG A 66 -10.91 -0.43 -16.59
CA ARG A 66 -12.16 0.29 -16.33
C ARG A 66 -11.82 1.64 -15.69
N PRO A 67 -12.30 2.78 -16.25
CA PRO A 67 -12.05 4.06 -15.64
C PRO A 67 -12.63 4.06 -14.23
N ARG A 68 -11.81 4.43 -13.24
CA ARG A 68 -12.24 4.52 -11.83
C ARG A 68 -13.50 5.36 -11.75
N THR A 69 -14.56 4.79 -11.21
CA THR A 69 -15.84 5.47 -11.04
C THR A 69 -15.71 6.61 -10.04
N ARG A 70 -16.59 7.61 -10.09
CA ARG A 70 -16.59 8.73 -9.11
C ARG A 70 -16.64 8.21 -7.66
N GLY A 71 -17.38 7.13 -7.42
CA GLY A 71 -17.48 6.49 -6.11
C GLY A 71 -16.15 5.93 -5.61
N GLU A 72 -15.38 5.23 -6.46
CA GLU A 72 -14.06 4.69 -6.08
C GLU A 72 -13.03 5.80 -5.84
N LYS A 73 -13.09 6.89 -6.59
CA LYS A 73 -12.21 8.06 -6.38
C LYS A 73 -12.52 8.74 -5.05
N LEU A 74 -13.81 8.90 -4.70
CA LEU A 74 -14.23 9.45 -3.42
C LEU A 74 -13.83 8.53 -2.26
N LEU A 75 -13.97 7.21 -2.41
CA LEU A 75 -13.56 6.24 -1.39
C LEU A 75 -12.04 6.29 -1.14
N LEU A 76 -11.24 6.36 -2.21
CA LEU A 76 -9.79 6.55 -2.12
C LEU A 76 -9.44 7.88 -1.44
N ALA A 77 -10.09 8.97 -1.83
CA ALA A 77 -9.88 10.28 -1.24
C ALA A 77 -10.22 10.27 0.26
N ALA A 78 -11.34 9.65 0.65
CA ALA A 78 -11.76 9.54 2.05
C ALA A 78 -10.76 8.74 2.90
N ILE A 79 -10.23 7.62 2.37
CA ILE A 79 -9.20 6.82 3.06
C ILE A 79 -7.91 7.63 3.26
N VAL A 80 -7.45 8.32 2.21
CA VAL A 80 -6.23 9.15 2.30
C VAL A 80 -6.41 10.30 3.29
N LEU A 81 -7.57 10.94 3.29
CA LEU A 81 -7.88 12.06 4.17
C LEU A 81 -7.98 11.59 5.64
N LEU A 82 -8.61 10.44 5.89
CA LEU A 82 -8.64 9.82 7.22
C LEU A 82 -7.23 9.45 7.72
N ALA A 83 -6.39 8.87 6.86
CA ALA A 83 -5.02 8.53 7.20
C ALA A 83 -4.19 9.78 7.53
N ALA A 84 -4.32 10.85 6.74
CA ALA A 84 -3.65 12.12 6.99
C ALA A 84 -4.10 12.76 8.31
N LEU A 85 -5.41 12.72 8.61
CA LEU A 85 -5.95 13.24 9.87
C LEU A 85 -5.38 12.48 11.08
N LEU A 86 -5.33 11.15 11.01
CA LEU A 86 -4.80 10.31 12.10
C LEU A 86 -3.30 10.54 12.33
N LEU A 87 -2.51 10.66 11.25
CA LEU A 87 -1.10 11.02 11.36
C LEU A 87 -0.91 12.42 11.97
N GLY A 88 -1.77 13.37 11.62
CA GLY A 88 -1.79 14.70 12.22
C GLY A 88 -2.09 14.67 13.71
N VAL A 89 -3.10 13.91 14.14
CA VAL A 89 -3.47 13.77 15.56
C VAL A 89 -2.37 13.06 16.36
N LEU A 90 -1.76 12.00 15.83
CA LEU A 90 -0.62 11.35 16.49
C LEU A 90 0.59 12.28 16.56
N GLY A 91 0.91 12.98 15.47
CA GLY A 91 1.99 13.96 15.44
C GLY A 91 1.76 15.06 16.47
N TRP A 92 0.54 15.57 16.55
CA TRP A 92 0.13 16.56 17.55
C TRP A 92 0.27 16.03 18.98
N GLN A 93 -0.16 14.78 19.24
CA GLN A 93 -0.07 14.17 20.56
C GLN A 93 1.39 13.95 20.98
N LEU A 94 2.24 13.48 20.06
CA LEU A 94 3.69 13.36 20.28
C LEU A 94 4.32 14.71 20.59
N VAL A 95 4.05 15.71 19.75
CA VAL A 95 4.52 17.09 19.92
C VAL A 95 4.07 17.68 21.26
N TYR A 96 2.80 17.53 21.63
CA TYR A 96 2.27 18.03 22.89
C TYR A 96 2.93 17.35 24.09
N SER A 97 3.08 16.01 24.05
CA SER A 97 3.69 15.25 25.14
C SER A 97 5.17 15.56 25.35
N THR A 98 5.92 15.87 24.29
CA THR A 98 7.36 16.16 24.38
C THR A 98 7.65 17.64 24.60
N LEU A 99 7.10 18.55 23.78
CA LEU A 99 7.40 19.98 23.89
C LEU A 99 6.81 20.64 25.14
N LEU A 100 5.56 20.31 25.51
CA LEU A 100 4.97 20.88 26.73
C LEU A 100 5.60 20.27 27.99
N GLY A 101 5.92 18.97 27.95
CA GLY A 101 6.64 18.29 29.02
C GLY A 101 8.02 18.92 29.26
N ASP A 102 8.81 19.08 28.20
CA ASP A 102 10.17 19.63 28.32
C ASP A 102 10.16 21.10 28.74
N LEU A 103 9.21 21.91 28.25
CA LEU A 103 9.03 23.30 28.66
C LEU A 103 8.64 23.40 30.15
N LEU A 104 7.71 22.57 30.61
CA LEU A 104 7.30 22.55 32.01
C LEU A 104 8.44 22.09 32.93
N SER A 105 9.25 21.14 32.47
CA SER A 105 10.43 20.63 33.21
C SER A 105 11.51 21.69 33.34
N LEU A 106 11.75 22.46 32.28
CA LEU A 106 12.65 23.60 32.29
C LEU A 106 12.16 24.69 33.26
N LEU A 107 10.85 24.97 33.27
CA LEU A 107 10.26 25.97 34.16
C LEU A 107 10.21 25.52 35.63
N ALA A 108 10.03 24.22 35.87
CA ALA A 108 10.07 23.60 37.19
C ALA A 108 11.50 23.42 37.75
N GLY A 109 12.54 23.81 36.99
CA GLY A 109 13.94 23.69 37.41
C GLY A 109 14.46 22.25 37.46
N SER A 110 13.66 21.27 37.02
CA SER A 110 14.09 19.89 36.87
C SER A 110 14.81 19.75 35.53
N GLY A 111 16.15 19.73 35.52
CA GLY A 111 16.98 19.63 34.32
C GLY A 111 16.87 18.32 33.52
N ALA A 112 15.74 17.61 33.59
CA ALA A 112 15.48 16.36 32.86
C ALA A 112 14.33 16.55 31.86
N PRO A 113 14.46 16.07 30.62
CA PRO A 113 13.39 16.14 29.62
C PRO A 113 12.20 15.25 30.06
N ALA A 114 11.01 15.83 30.19
CA ALA A 114 9.77 15.08 30.50
C ALA A 114 9.15 14.40 29.27
N GLY A 115 9.69 14.61 28.07
CA GLY A 115 9.26 13.91 26.86
C GLY A 115 9.64 12.42 26.77
N GLY A 116 10.31 11.86 27.79
CA GLY A 116 10.72 10.45 27.81
C GLY A 116 9.68 9.51 28.43
N PHE A 117 9.46 8.35 27.80
CA PHE A 117 8.66 7.22 28.31
C PHE A 117 9.30 6.53 29.54
N GLY A 118 9.61 7.30 30.59
CA GLY A 118 10.22 6.79 31.82
C GLY A 118 10.94 7.91 32.57
N GLY A 119 10.21 8.68 33.37
CA GLY A 119 10.81 9.58 34.35
C GLY A 119 11.35 8.77 35.53
N ALA A 120 12.66 8.64 35.65
CA ALA A 120 13.29 8.08 36.84
C ALA A 120 13.37 9.17 37.93
N GLY A 121 12.44 9.12 38.88
CA GLY A 121 12.45 10.02 40.04
C GLY A 121 13.41 9.49 41.11
N VAL A 122 14.30 10.35 41.60
CA VAL A 122 15.20 10.04 42.72
C VAL A 122 14.62 10.70 43.98
N ILE A 123 14.25 9.89 44.97
CA ILE A 123 13.91 10.38 46.31
C ILE A 123 15.16 10.21 47.17
N GLY A 124 15.63 11.29 47.77
CA GLY A 124 16.75 11.25 48.71
C GLY A 124 16.39 10.43 49.96
N GLY A 125 17.23 9.46 50.32
CA GLY A 125 17.05 8.69 51.55
C GLY A 125 17.24 9.57 52.78
N ALA A 126 16.43 9.35 53.82
CA ALA A 126 16.48 10.15 55.05
C ALA A 126 17.77 9.98 55.88
N ASP A 127 18.57 8.93 55.61
CA ASP A 127 19.65 8.46 56.50
C ASP A 127 21.05 8.32 55.84
N GLY A 128 21.29 8.84 54.63
CA GLY A 128 22.63 8.80 54.01
C GLY A 128 22.62 8.62 52.48
N PRO A 129 23.77 8.25 51.86
CA PRO A 129 24.00 8.32 50.40
C PRO A 129 23.24 7.25 49.58
N THR A 130 22.14 6.72 50.09
CA THR A 130 21.30 5.76 49.39
C THR A 130 20.23 6.51 48.59
N ALA A 131 20.42 6.59 47.27
CA ALA A 131 19.43 7.07 46.32
C ALA A 131 18.48 5.93 45.94
N ILE A 132 17.18 6.12 46.14
CA ILE A 132 16.17 5.17 45.68
C ILE A 132 15.69 5.64 44.31
N TYR A 133 15.90 4.81 43.29
CA TYR A 133 15.50 5.06 41.92
C TYR A 133 14.13 4.43 41.66
N ILE A 134 13.13 5.25 41.34
CA ILE A 134 11.81 4.78 40.94
C ILE A 134 11.73 4.89 39.41
N SER A 135 11.90 3.77 38.72
CA SER A 135 11.68 3.68 37.28
C SER A 135 10.23 3.29 37.01
N ALA A 136 9.46 4.17 36.38
CA ALA A 136 8.13 3.83 35.87
C ALA A 136 8.29 3.11 34.52
N ALA A 137 7.83 1.86 34.43
CA ALA A 137 7.67 1.20 33.15
C ALA A 137 6.53 1.88 32.37
N PRO A 138 6.66 2.06 31.04
CA PRO A 138 5.55 2.57 30.24
C PRO A 138 4.36 1.63 30.39
N GLY A 139 3.23 2.15 30.86
CA GLY A 139 2.02 1.36 31.07
C GLY A 139 1.54 0.73 29.77
N LEU A 140 0.80 -0.38 29.85
CA LEU A 140 0.22 -1.09 28.70
C LEU A 140 -0.55 -0.17 27.73
N TRP A 141 -1.07 0.96 28.23
CA TRP A 141 -1.70 2.02 27.47
C TRP A 141 -0.80 2.69 26.42
N ALA A 142 0.52 2.73 26.63
CA ALA A 142 1.48 3.23 25.65
C ALA A 142 1.55 2.35 24.39
N LEU A 143 1.25 1.06 24.53
CA LEU A 143 1.14 0.12 23.40
C LEU A 143 -0.24 0.17 22.74
N ALA A 144 -1.26 0.73 23.41
CA ALA A 144 -2.61 0.81 22.87
C ALA A 144 -2.70 1.73 21.65
N ALA A 145 -1.95 2.83 21.63
CA ALA A 145 -1.91 3.75 20.49
C ALA A 145 -1.35 3.11 19.20
N PRO A 146 -0.17 2.46 19.19
CA PRO A 146 0.33 1.78 17.98
C PRO A 146 -0.51 0.56 17.60
N LEU A 147 -1.04 -0.20 18.57
CA LEU A 147 -1.88 -1.38 18.30
C LEU A 147 -3.22 -1.00 17.64
N THR A 148 -3.89 0.04 18.14
CA THR A 148 -5.14 0.53 17.53
C THR A 148 -4.93 1.04 16.12
N LEU A 149 -3.78 1.68 15.84
CA LEU A 149 -3.42 2.14 14.50
C LEU A 149 -3.19 0.96 13.55
N LEU A 150 -2.53 -0.10 14.00
CA LEU A 150 -2.29 -1.32 13.22
C LEU A 150 -3.60 -2.05 12.89
N VAL A 151 -4.51 -2.14 13.86
CA VAL A 151 -5.87 -2.68 13.65
C VAL A 151 -6.66 -1.82 12.68
N LEU A 152 -6.58 -0.50 12.75
CA LEU A 152 -7.30 0.39 11.85
C LEU A 152 -6.74 0.34 10.41
N LEU A 153 -5.41 0.27 10.25
CA LEU A 153 -4.75 0.13 8.96
C LEU A 153 -5.13 -1.18 8.27
N THR A 154 -5.19 -2.26 9.03
CA THR A 154 -5.62 -3.58 8.53
C THR A 154 -7.10 -3.60 8.15
N VAL A 155 -7.97 -2.93 8.92
CA VAL A 155 -9.40 -2.76 8.56
C VAL A 155 -9.56 -1.91 7.29
N CYS A 156 -8.82 -0.78 7.17
CA CYS A 156 -8.83 0.05 5.97
C CYS A 156 -8.34 -0.73 4.73
N ALA A 157 -7.27 -1.50 4.87
CA ALA A 157 -6.76 -2.37 3.80
C ALA A 157 -7.78 -3.46 3.43
N ALA A 158 -8.45 -4.08 4.41
CA ALA A 158 -9.47 -5.08 4.18
C ALA A 158 -10.71 -4.52 3.48
N LEU A 159 -11.17 -3.32 3.87
CA LEU A 159 -12.27 -2.61 3.22
C LEU A 159 -11.90 -2.19 1.79
N TYR A 160 -10.67 -1.73 1.56
CA TYR A 160 -10.16 -1.44 0.22
C TYR A 160 -10.13 -2.68 -0.68
N LEU A 161 -9.64 -3.81 -0.16
CA LEU A 161 -9.62 -5.08 -0.90
C LEU A 161 -11.04 -5.61 -1.16
N ARG A 162 -11.99 -5.41 -0.23
CA ARG A 162 -13.41 -5.74 -0.44
C ARG A 162 -14.07 -4.83 -1.48
N ALA A 163 -13.80 -3.53 -1.46
CA ALA A 163 -14.31 -2.59 -2.46
C ALA A 163 -13.80 -2.92 -3.86
N ARG A 164 -12.54 -3.36 -3.98
CA ARG A 164 -11.96 -3.85 -5.24
C ARG A 164 -12.56 -5.17 -5.75
N LYS A 165 -13.12 -6.00 -4.85
CA LYS A 165 -13.70 -7.31 -5.18
C LYS A 165 -15.17 -7.25 -5.56
N ARG A 166 -15.87 -6.13 -5.35
CA ARG A 166 -17.25 -5.98 -5.82
C ARG A 166 -17.21 -5.56 -7.30
N PRO A 167 -17.66 -6.43 -8.24
CA PRO A 167 -17.65 -6.15 -9.68
C PRO A 167 -18.60 -5.00 -10.07
#